data_AF-A0A1F6Y799-F1
#
_entry.id   AF-A0A1F6Y799-F1
#
_cell.length_a   1.000
_cell.length_b   1.000
_cell.length_c   1.000
_cell.angle_alpha   90.00
_cell.angle_beta   90.00
_cell.angle_gamma   90.00
#
_symmetry.space_group_name_H-M   'P 1'
#
loop_
_entity.id
_entity.type
_entity.pdbx_description
1 polymer ?
#
loop_
_entity_poly.entity_id
_entity_poly.type
_entity_poly.pdbx_seq_one_letter_code
_entity_poly.pdbx_strand_id
1 'polypeptide(L)'
;MKNKKNLTGIGIVLIIITILAVGGVVYAGTITPPSGTPAAQFYTLSEIYNFITSNTTATEGGHGFTFSDSLEGTGRTLTEIYSSLASLISADKVKSGTTYLNVAGSLVPNGGTATAAGLFNGLTAHLTGDWDLDTGTLDLACNTATFDGAGNLVATSYDGSGDGTNRFCMTASGDAVAGDLLTGLVAWVDGIALTGTMPDKEGDSASTAQSAAGGVNYFTAPTGFYDGDDRVSATDAEVATLDADVAAANILSGTTIFGVAGSASSGVSLANMYNGTSGAFTGGSQANGGADDYNNGGAAASGRYTGTWTACNAGNSYCGTSDSGADAKDDSTGLIWSLPCNGSGCATFSDSSVLTYSWDGTTDADNNSRTASQLCSDHAGWSLPHQKQLMQAYIDGSYGNLETAGVFRYHWSASTVSYTATSAWATYLSAGYTSSTNKTNSNYVRCVRLAP
;
A
#
# COMPACT_ATOMS: atom_id res chain seq x y z
N MET A 1 19.32 -3.51 -150.45
CA MET A 1 20.22 -3.54 -149.26
C MET A 1 19.58 -4.46 -148.22
N LYS A 2 20.30 -5.53 -147.83
CA LYS A 2 20.11 -6.50 -146.70
C LYS A 2 18.67 -6.76 -146.17
N ASN A 3 18.14 -7.97 -146.02
CA ASN A 3 18.55 -9.35 -146.29
C ASN A 3 17.31 -10.26 -146.02
N LYS A 4 17.01 -11.21 -146.92
CA LYS A 4 16.30 -12.53 -146.79
C LYS A 4 15.02 -12.64 -145.91
N LYS A 5 13.95 -13.37 -146.26
CA LYS A 5 13.58 -14.23 -147.41
C LYS A 5 12.08 -14.62 -147.30
N ASN A 6 11.37 -14.53 -148.44
CA ASN A 6 10.35 -15.44 -149.03
C ASN A 6 9.25 -16.04 -148.12
N LEU A 7 7.93 -15.82 -148.27
CA LEU A 7 6.99 -15.52 -149.38
C LEU A 7 6.70 -16.67 -150.37
N THR A 8 5.43 -17.13 -150.38
CA THR A 8 4.51 -17.56 -151.49
C THR A 8 3.43 -18.50 -150.91
N GLY A 9 2.19 -18.64 -151.40
CA GLY A 9 1.46 -18.19 -152.58
C GLY A 9 0.02 -18.80 -152.56
N ILE A 10 -0.86 -18.32 -153.44
CA ILE A 10 -2.33 -18.45 -153.49
C ILE A 10 -2.77 -19.58 -154.47
N GLY A 11 -3.93 -20.24 -154.25
CA GLY A 11 -4.79 -20.67 -155.37
C GLY A 11 -5.68 -21.93 -155.28
N ILE A 12 -7.01 -21.71 -155.43
CA ILE A 12 -8.02 -22.42 -156.27
C ILE A 12 -8.42 -23.89 -155.95
N VAL A 13 -9.74 -24.18 -155.93
CA VAL A 13 -10.49 -25.19 -156.74
C VAL A 13 -11.76 -25.73 -156.04
N LEU A 14 -12.87 -25.72 -156.79
CA LEU A 14 -14.17 -26.38 -156.52
C LEU A 14 -14.08 -27.92 -156.67
N ILE A 15 -14.81 -28.63 -155.80
CA ILE A 15 -15.49 -29.93 -156.00
C ILE A 15 -14.62 -31.22 -156.06
N ILE A 16 -14.84 -32.05 -155.02
CA ILE A 16 -14.64 -33.52 -154.88
C ILE A 16 -13.20 -34.04 -154.66
N ILE A 17 -12.94 -34.54 -153.44
CA ILE A 17 -12.19 -35.76 -153.02
C ILE A 17 -12.01 -35.63 -151.48
N THR A 18 -12.89 -36.24 -150.68
CA THR A 18 -12.64 -37.50 -149.92
C THR A 18 -11.56 -37.42 -148.82
N ILE A 19 -12.01 -37.69 -147.57
CA ILE A 19 -11.33 -38.45 -146.49
C ILE A 19 -10.62 -37.68 -145.35
N LEU A 20 -10.99 -38.10 -144.12
CA LEU A 20 -10.35 -38.01 -142.78
C LEU A 20 -10.55 -36.72 -141.94
N ALA A 21 -11.43 -36.75 -140.92
CA ALA A 21 -11.23 -37.17 -139.50
C ALA A 21 -10.61 -36.04 -138.66
N VAL A 22 -11.12 -35.61 -137.50
CA VAL A 22 -11.44 -36.27 -136.22
C VAL A 22 -12.35 -35.26 -135.47
N GLY A 23 -13.49 -35.56 -134.84
CA GLY A 23 -13.73 -36.54 -133.77
C GLY A 23 -13.88 -35.79 -132.43
N GLY A 24 -15.11 -35.66 -131.92
CA GLY A 24 -15.38 -34.96 -130.66
C GLY A 24 -16.87 -34.84 -130.30
N VAL A 25 -17.63 -35.93 -130.36
CA VAL A 25 -18.87 -36.04 -129.57
C VAL A 25 -18.47 -36.67 -128.24
N VAL A 26 -18.50 -35.90 -127.15
CA VAL A 26 -18.47 -36.46 -125.79
C VAL A 26 -19.76 -36.06 -125.10
N TYR A 27 -20.50 -37.12 -124.77
CA TYR A 27 -21.72 -37.21 -123.99
C TYR A 27 -21.85 -36.17 -122.87
N ALA A 28 -23.01 -35.52 -122.79
CA ALA A 28 -23.51 -35.01 -121.52
C ALA A 28 -23.70 -36.20 -120.57
N GLY A 29 -22.98 -36.20 -119.46
CA GLY A 29 -23.06 -37.25 -118.45
C GLY A 29 -24.48 -37.39 -117.91
N THR A 30 -24.92 -38.62 -117.71
CA THR A 30 -26.12 -38.92 -116.94
C THR A 30 -25.94 -38.41 -115.51
N ILE A 31 -26.80 -37.50 -115.04
CA ILE A 31 -26.98 -37.29 -113.60
C ILE A 31 -27.66 -38.56 -113.10
N THR A 32 -26.87 -39.48 -112.57
CA THR A 32 -27.40 -40.51 -111.68
C THR A 32 -27.75 -39.77 -110.38
N PRO A 33 -29.01 -39.67 -109.95
CA PRO A 33 -29.28 -39.28 -108.57
C PRO A 33 -28.45 -40.21 -107.68
N PRO A 34 -27.84 -39.74 -106.59
CA PRO A 34 -27.04 -40.61 -105.71
C PRO A 34 -27.85 -41.88 -105.46
N SER A 35 -27.31 -43.02 -105.88
CA SER A 35 -27.98 -44.30 -105.71
C SER A 35 -27.93 -44.64 -104.22
N GLY A 36 -28.95 -44.19 -103.52
CA GLY A 36 -29.16 -44.34 -102.10
C GLY A 36 -30.40 -43.54 -101.77
N THR A 37 -31.49 -44.23 -101.41
CA THR A 37 -32.59 -43.59 -100.69
C THR A 37 -31.95 -42.78 -99.56
N PRO A 38 -32.26 -41.47 -99.38
CA PRO A 38 -31.72 -40.71 -98.26
C PRO A 38 -31.92 -41.55 -97.00
N ALA A 39 -30.86 -41.76 -96.22
CA ALA A 39 -31.01 -42.38 -94.91
C ALA A 39 -32.11 -41.60 -94.19
N ALA A 40 -33.06 -42.32 -93.62
CA ALA A 40 -34.14 -41.69 -92.89
C ALA A 40 -33.58 -40.72 -91.83
N GLN A 41 -34.07 -39.48 -91.76
CA GLN A 41 -33.55 -38.45 -90.83
C GLN A 41 -34.63 -37.83 -89.95
N PHE A 42 -35.88 -38.28 -90.08
CA PHE A 42 -37.01 -37.63 -89.43
C PHE A 42 -37.84 -38.63 -88.63
N TYR A 43 -38.40 -38.15 -87.53
CA TYR A 43 -39.48 -38.80 -86.80
C TYR A 43 -40.79 -38.08 -87.14
N THR A 44 -41.88 -38.83 -87.21
CA THR A 44 -43.22 -38.26 -87.23
C THR A 44 -43.56 -37.60 -85.89
N LEU A 45 -44.49 -36.64 -85.90
CA LEU A 45 -45.01 -36.01 -84.69
C LEU A 45 -45.63 -37.03 -83.71
N SER A 46 -46.23 -38.10 -84.24
CA SER A 46 -46.78 -39.20 -83.42
C SER A 46 -45.68 -40.01 -82.73
N GLU A 47 -44.55 -40.27 -83.41
CA GLU A 47 -43.40 -40.95 -82.81
C GLU A 47 -42.76 -40.10 -81.71
N ILE A 48 -42.61 -38.79 -81.94
CA ILE A 48 -42.12 -37.85 -80.92
C ILE A 48 -43.05 -37.82 -79.71
N TYR A 49 -44.37 -37.72 -79.94
CA TYR A 49 -45.37 -37.74 -78.88
C TYR A 49 -45.36 -39.03 -78.07
N ASN A 50 -45.25 -40.18 -78.74
CA ASN A 50 -45.21 -41.48 -78.08
C ASN A 50 -43.92 -41.65 -77.28
N PHE A 51 -42.79 -41.20 -77.80
CA PHE A 51 -41.54 -41.16 -77.05
C PHE A 51 -41.68 -40.33 -75.77
N ILE A 52 -42.27 -39.13 -75.86
CA ILE A 52 -42.49 -38.24 -74.71
C ILE A 52 -43.43 -38.88 -73.68
N THR A 53 -44.56 -39.44 -74.10
CA THR A 53 -45.61 -39.90 -73.17
C THR A 53 -45.43 -41.34 -72.68
N SER A 54 -44.70 -42.16 -73.41
CA SER A 54 -44.58 -43.60 -73.14
C SER A 54 -43.15 -44.14 -73.23
N ASN A 55 -42.15 -43.28 -73.46
CA ASN A 55 -40.74 -43.65 -73.64
C ASN A 55 -40.52 -44.74 -74.71
N THR A 56 -41.37 -44.76 -75.74
CA THR A 56 -41.29 -45.72 -76.83
C THR A 56 -40.23 -45.31 -77.84
N THR A 57 -39.30 -46.21 -78.13
CA THR A 57 -38.25 -45.98 -79.14
C THR A 57 -38.86 -45.97 -80.54
N ALA A 58 -38.59 -44.93 -81.31
CA ALA A 58 -38.88 -44.88 -82.74
C ALA A 58 -37.58 -45.07 -83.54
N THR A 59 -37.68 -45.49 -84.79
CA THR A 59 -36.57 -45.53 -85.74
C THR A 59 -36.78 -44.41 -86.73
N GLU A 60 -35.73 -43.67 -87.10
CA GLU A 60 -35.83 -42.63 -88.12
C GLU A 60 -36.44 -43.23 -89.39
N GLY A 61 -37.47 -42.58 -89.95
CA GLY A 61 -38.14 -43.00 -91.18
C GLY A 61 -37.97 -42.00 -92.34
N GLY A 62 -38.05 -42.52 -93.57
CA GLY A 62 -38.08 -41.71 -94.80
C GLY A 62 -39.48 -41.17 -95.03
N HIS A 63 -39.96 -40.28 -94.16
CA HIS A 63 -41.30 -39.73 -94.27
C HIS A 63 -41.35 -38.67 -95.37
N GLY A 64 -42.23 -38.84 -96.36
CA GLY A 64 -42.46 -37.84 -97.39
C GLY A 64 -43.17 -36.62 -96.80
N PHE A 65 -42.69 -35.41 -97.09
CA PHE A 65 -43.38 -34.15 -96.80
C PHE A 65 -44.50 -33.92 -97.83
N THR A 66 -45.46 -34.83 -97.93
CA THR A 66 -46.67 -34.62 -98.73
C THR A 66 -47.72 -33.96 -97.86
N PHE A 67 -47.96 -32.66 -98.09
CA PHE A 67 -49.11 -31.96 -97.52
C PHE A 67 -50.37 -32.49 -98.22
N SER A 68 -51.13 -33.39 -97.58
CA SER A 68 -52.48 -33.72 -98.03
C SER A 68 -53.47 -32.77 -97.37
N ASP A 69 -54.49 -32.33 -98.12
CA ASP A 69 -55.55 -31.43 -97.63
C ASP A 69 -56.50 -32.09 -96.61
N SER A 70 -56.25 -33.36 -96.25
CA SER A 70 -56.90 -34.10 -95.17
C SER A 70 -55.87 -34.97 -94.47
N LEU A 71 -55.72 -34.82 -93.15
CA LEU A 71 -54.90 -35.71 -92.32
C LEU A 71 -55.41 -37.15 -92.45
N GLU A 72 -54.61 -38.06 -93.01
CA GLU A 72 -54.86 -39.50 -92.86
C GLU A 72 -54.43 -39.93 -91.44
N GLY A 73 -55.41 -40.26 -90.60
CA GLY A 73 -55.21 -40.78 -89.24
C GLY A 73 -55.22 -39.73 -88.12
N THR A 74 -55.15 -40.22 -86.88
CA THR A 74 -55.14 -39.42 -85.64
C THR A 74 -53.76 -38.77 -85.41
N GLY A 75 -53.29 -37.96 -86.36
CA GLY A 75 -52.02 -37.25 -86.24
C GLY A 75 -52.01 -36.33 -85.02
N ARG A 76 -50.86 -36.23 -84.33
CA ARG A 76 -50.68 -35.35 -83.17
C ARG A 76 -50.34 -33.93 -83.61
N THR A 77 -50.97 -32.97 -82.96
CA THR A 77 -50.67 -31.55 -83.11
C THR A 77 -49.41 -31.18 -82.32
N LEU A 78 -48.74 -30.10 -82.73
CA LEU A 78 -47.63 -29.53 -81.96
C LEU A 78 -48.09 -29.09 -80.55
N THR A 79 -49.35 -28.68 -80.39
CA THR A 79 -49.94 -28.33 -79.09
C THR A 79 -50.00 -29.54 -78.14
N GLU A 80 -50.36 -30.72 -78.65
CA GLU A 80 -50.38 -31.96 -77.85
C GLU A 80 -48.98 -32.40 -77.44
N ILE A 81 -47.99 -32.24 -78.33
CA ILE A 81 -46.57 -32.51 -78.03
C ILE A 81 -46.06 -31.56 -76.95
N TYR A 82 -46.31 -30.26 -77.10
CA TYR A 82 -45.89 -29.25 -76.14
C TYR A 82 -46.52 -29.46 -74.75
N SER A 83 -47.82 -29.78 -74.71
CA SER A 83 -48.52 -30.09 -73.45
C SER A 83 -47.97 -31.35 -72.78
N SER A 84 -47.59 -32.36 -73.57
CA SER A 84 -47.03 -33.60 -73.05
C SER A 84 -45.62 -33.41 -72.49
N LEU A 85 -44.79 -32.56 -73.11
CA LEU A 85 -43.48 -32.17 -72.57
C LEU A 85 -43.62 -31.49 -71.21
N ALA A 86 -44.59 -30.57 -71.07
CA ALA A 86 -44.87 -29.93 -69.79
C ALA A 86 -45.27 -30.96 -68.70
N SER A 87 -46.02 -32.00 -69.07
CA SER A 87 -46.43 -33.05 -68.11
C SER A 87 -45.29 -33.93 -67.58
N LEU A 88 -44.13 -33.94 -68.25
CA LEU A 88 -42.94 -34.66 -67.79
C LEU A 88 -42.13 -33.88 -66.74
N ILE A 89 -42.40 -32.59 -66.59
CA ILE A 89 -41.66 -31.74 -65.66
C ILE A 89 -42.43 -31.70 -64.34
N SER A 90 -41.77 -32.18 -63.28
CA SER A 90 -42.31 -32.06 -61.93
C SER A 90 -41.97 -30.68 -61.35
N ALA A 91 -42.97 -29.95 -60.87
CA ALA A 91 -42.81 -28.60 -60.32
C ALA A 91 -41.81 -28.55 -59.16
N ASP A 92 -41.74 -29.62 -58.34
CA ASP A 92 -40.80 -29.74 -57.22
C ASP A 92 -39.34 -29.95 -57.64
N LYS A 93 -39.06 -30.07 -58.95
CA LYS A 93 -37.70 -30.12 -59.51
C LYS A 93 -37.30 -28.83 -60.23
N VAL A 94 -38.23 -27.88 -60.37
CA VAL A 94 -37.98 -26.58 -60.99
C VAL A 94 -37.91 -25.52 -59.88
N LYS A 95 -36.88 -24.67 -59.92
CA LYS A 95 -36.63 -23.62 -58.92
C LYS A 95 -37.86 -22.71 -58.76
N SER A 96 -38.29 -22.50 -57.51
CA SER A 96 -39.39 -21.58 -57.19
C SER A 96 -39.15 -20.19 -57.77
N GLY A 97 -40.19 -19.60 -58.36
CA GLY A 97 -40.11 -18.31 -59.06
C GLY A 97 -39.60 -18.37 -60.52
N THR A 98 -39.29 -19.56 -61.03
CA THR A 98 -38.94 -19.77 -62.45
C THR A 98 -39.98 -20.64 -63.16
N THR A 99 -40.09 -20.50 -64.48
CA THR A 99 -40.98 -21.31 -65.33
C THR A 99 -40.17 -22.01 -66.40
N TYR A 100 -40.34 -23.33 -66.54
CA TYR A 100 -39.68 -24.13 -67.58
C TYR A 100 -40.73 -24.96 -68.33
N LEU A 101 -40.76 -24.85 -69.66
CA LEU A 101 -41.81 -25.41 -70.55
C LEU A 101 -43.24 -25.22 -69.99
N ASN A 102 -43.53 -24.00 -69.52
CA ASN A 102 -44.83 -23.61 -68.95
C ASN A 102 -45.22 -24.29 -67.61
N VAL A 103 -44.29 -24.98 -66.95
CA VAL A 103 -44.45 -25.45 -65.57
C VAL A 103 -43.76 -24.47 -64.63
N ALA A 104 -44.52 -23.86 -63.73
CA ALA A 104 -43.99 -23.01 -62.67
C ALA A 104 -43.33 -23.87 -61.58
N GLY A 105 -42.10 -23.52 -61.19
CA GLY A 105 -41.36 -24.26 -60.19
C GLY A 105 -41.83 -24.04 -58.75
N SER A 106 -41.65 -25.06 -57.92
CA SER A 106 -41.93 -25.04 -56.47
C SER A 106 -40.75 -25.53 -55.62
N LEU A 107 -39.60 -25.86 -56.24
CA LEU A 107 -38.40 -26.26 -55.51
C LEU A 107 -37.88 -25.08 -54.68
N VAL A 108 -37.95 -25.22 -53.36
CA VAL A 108 -37.31 -24.34 -52.38
C VAL A 108 -35.93 -24.91 -52.00
N PRO A 109 -34.97 -24.07 -51.58
CA PRO A 109 -33.69 -24.54 -51.07
C PRO A 109 -33.91 -25.53 -49.92
N ASN A 110 -33.41 -26.75 -50.08
CA ASN A 110 -33.34 -27.78 -49.05
C ASN A 110 -31.87 -28.18 -48.99
N GLY A 111 -31.25 -27.98 -47.83
CA GLY A 111 -29.82 -28.22 -47.65
C GLY A 111 -29.27 -27.41 -46.50
N GLY A 112 -28.78 -28.10 -45.48
CA GLY A 112 -28.13 -27.50 -44.32
C GLY A 112 -27.96 -28.58 -43.25
N THR A 113 -26.75 -28.73 -42.73
CA THR A 113 -26.46 -29.67 -41.63
C THR A 113 -26.61 -29.03 -40.26
N ALA A 114 -26.90 -27.73 -40.21
CA ALA A 114 -26.96 -26.97 -38.99
C ALA A 114 -28.28 -27.20 -38.23
N THR A 115 -28.17 -27.72 -37.01
CA THR A 115 -29.15 -27.48 -35.94
C THR A 115 -28.92 -26.09 -35.34
N ALA A 116 -29.79 -25.60 -34.45
CA ALA A 116 -29.58 -24.29 -33.78
C ALA A 116 -28.20 -24.17 -33.08
N ALA A 117 -27.66 -25.27 -32.54
CA ALA A 117 -26.32 -25.32 -31.96
C ALA A 117 -25.21 -25.38 -33.02
N GLY A 118 -25.51 -25.90 -34.22
CA GLY A 118 -24.56 -26.10 -35.32
C GLY A 118 -24.09 -24.82 -35.99
N LEU A 119 -24.92 -23.77 -35.99
CA LEU A 119 -24.58 -22.44 -36.51
C LEU A 119 -23.35 -21.82 -35.81
N PHE A 120 -23.04 -22.24 -34.58
CA PHE A 120 -21.91 -21.75 -33.80
C PHE A 120 -20.60 -22.53 -34.03
N ASN A 121 -20.64 -23.65 -34.77
CA ASN A 121 -19.50 -24.55 -34.99
C ASN A 121 -19.08 -24.67 -36.47
N GLY A 122 -19.32 -23.63 -37.27
CA GLY A 122 -18.91 -23.62 -38.68
C GLY A 122 -19.76 -24.49 -39.60
N LEU A 123 -20.92 -24.97 -39.15
CA LEU A 123 -21.90 -25.62 -40.03
C LEU A 123 -22.69 -24.56 -40.81
N THR A 124 -23.24 -24.98 -41.95
CA THR A 124 -23.84 -24.08 -42.94
C THR A 124 -25.36 -24.25 -43.02
N ALA A 125 -26.08 -23.17 -43.27
CA ALA A 125 -27.53 -23.14 -43.43
C ALA A 125 -27.95 -22.13 -44.52
N HIS A 126 -29.19 -22.21 -45.01
CA HIS A 126 -29.79 -21.18 -45.85
C HIS A 126 -30.73 -20.33 -44.98
N LEU A 127 -30.26 -19.20 -44.45
CA LEU A 127 -30.98 -18.37 -43.48
C LEU A 127 -31.98 -17.42 -44.16
N THR A 128 -31.71 -17.00 -45.39
CA THR A 128 -32.50 -16.03 -46.17
C THR A 128 -33.48 -16.68 -47.14
N GLY A 129 -33.57 -18.01 -47.16
CA GLY A 129 -34.42 -18.75 -48.10
C GLY A 129 -33.97 -18.62 -49.56
N ASP A 130 -32.73 -18.19 -49.80
CA ASP A 130 -32.08 -18.20 -51.10
C ASP A 130 -31.20 -19.47 -51.27
N TRP A 131 -30.52 -19.55 -52.41
CA TRP A 131 -29.66 -20.68 -52.75
C TRP A 131 -28.20 -20.47 -52.34
N ASP A 132 -27.90 -19.38 -51.63
CA ASP A 132 -26.56 -19.04 -51.17
C ASP A 132 -26.36 -19.65 -49.78
N LEU A 133 -25.20 -20.28 -49.60
CA LEU A 133 -24.89 -21.01 -48.37
C LEU A 133 -24.37 -20.02 -47.32
N ASP A 134 -25.11 -19.77 -46.25
CA ASP A 134 -24.65 -18.93 -45.15
C ASP A 134 -23.70 -19.70 -44.24
N THR A 135 -22.54 -19.09 -43.95
CA THR A 135 -21.53 -19.64 -43.02
C THR A 135 -21.32 -18.68 -41.86
N GLY A 136 -21.49 -19.16 -40.62
CA GLY A 136 -21.11 -18.43 -39.40
C GLY A 136 -19.85 -19.03 -38.78
N THR A 137 -18.90 -18.19 -38.36
CA THR A 137 -17.74 -18.61 -37.54
C THR A 137 -17.81 -17.86 -36.21
N LEU A 138 -17.99 -18.58 -35.10
CA LEU A 138 -17.85 -18.00 -33.76
C LEU A 138 -16.36 -18.04 -33.38
N ASP A 139 -15.71 -16.88 -33.41
CA ASP A 139 -14.34 -16.73 -32.95
C ASP A 139 -14.32 -16.56 -31.42
N LEU A 140 -13.90 -17.62 -30.72
CA LEU A 140 -13.71 -17.62 -29.26
C LEU A 140 -12.27 -17.27 -28.86
N ALA A 141 -11.43 -16.79 -29.79
CA ALA A 141 -10.08 -16.37 -29.47
C ALA A 141 -10.11 -15.14 -28.53
N CYS A 142 -9.48 -15.28 -27.38
CA CYS A 142 -9.27 -14.21 -26.42
C CYS A 142 -7.93 -14.41 -25.70
N ASN A 143 -7.41 -13.37 -25.06
CA ASN A 143 -6.18 -13.45 -24.28
C ASN A 143 -6.42 -14.22 -22.97
N THR A 144 -5.72 -15.33 -22.76
CA THR A 144 -5.75 -16.10 -21.51
C THR A 144 -4.45 -15.98 -20.70
N ALA A 145 -3.45 -15.27 -21.23
CA ALA A 145 -2.14 -15.12 -20.61
C ALA A 145 -2.12 -14.03 -19.52
N THR A 146 -2.86 -12.93 -19.73
CA THR A 146 -2.92 -11.78 -18.81
C THR A 146 -4.32 -11.16 -18.80
N PHE A 147 -4.78 -10.69 -17.64
CA PHE A 147 -6.06 -9.97 -17.56
C PHE A 147 -5.86 -8.46 -17.70
N ASP A 148 -6.20 -7.90 -18.87
CA ASP A 148 -6.19 -6.45 -19.15
C ASP A 148 -7.60 -5.89 -19.43
N GLY A 149 -8.63 -6.73 -19.29
CA GLY A 149 -10.03 -6.41 -19.56
C GLY A 149 -10.35 -6.34 -21.06
N ALA A 150 -9.58 -5.59 -21.84
CA ALA A 150 -9.88 -5.38 -23.26
C ALA A 150 -9.58 -6.62 -24.12
N GLY A 151 -8.47 -7.30 -23.89
CA GLY A 151 -8.04 -8.50 -24.62
C GLY A 151 -8.69 -9.79 -24.12
N ASN A 152 -9.23 -9.79 -22.91
CA ASN A 152 -9.99 -10.93 -22.35
C ASN A 152 -11.47 -10.91 -22.76
N LEU A 153 -11.96 -9.78 -23.29
CA LEU A 153 -13.34 -9.64 -23.74
C LEU A 153 -13.56 -10.43 -25.04
N VAL A 154 -14.42 -11.44 -24.97
CA VAL A 154 -14.99 -12.13 -26.13
C VAL A 154 -16.13 -11.27 -26.66
N ALA A 155 -15.80 -10.37 -27.58
CA ALA A 155 -16.71 -9.32 -28.06
C ALA A 155 -18.01 -9.86 -28.70
N THR A 156 -18.02 -11.11 -29.16
CA THR A 156 -19.09 -11.72 -29.95
C THR A 156 -19.71 -12.97 -29.29
N SER A 157 -19.36 -13.31 -28.05
CA SER A 157 -19.95 -14.47 -27.37
C SER A 157 -21.42 -14.23 -27.05
N TYR A 158 -22.30 -15.11 -27.54
CA TYR A 158 -23.66 -15.23 -27.03
C TYR A 158 -23.61 -15.90 -25.65
N ASP A 159 -23.96 -15.17 -24.60
CA ASP A 159 -23.90 -15.65 -23.20
C ASP A 159 -25.15 -16.44 -22.77
N GLY A 160 -26.03 -16.78 -23.71
CA GLY A 160 -27.24 -17.57 -23.46
C GLY A 160 -28.37 -16.80 -22.76
N SER A 161 -28.07 -15.80 -21.94
CA SER A 161 -29.00 -14.95 -21.20
C SER A 161 -29.18 -13.54 -21.80
N GLY A 162 -28.27 -13.07 -22.64
CA GLY A 162 -28.27 -11.76 -23.28
C GLY A 162 -27.91 -10.59 -22.36
N ASP A 163 -27.38 -10.83 -21.16
CA ASP A 163 -27.15 -9.83 -20.11
C ASP A 163 -25.71 -9.29 -20.07
N GLY A 164 -24.81 -9.84 -20.89
CA GLY A 164 -23.44 -9.37 -21.11
C GLY A 164 -22.44 -9.71 -20.01
N THR A 165 -22.82 -10.54 -19.02
CA THR A 165 -22.06 -10.81 -17.79
C THR A 165 -20.96 -11.86 -17.97
N ASN A 166 -21.07 -12.78 -18.93
CA ASN A 166 -20.12 -13.89 -19.13
C ASN A 166 -19.25 -13.73 -20.40
N ARG A 167 -18.80 -12.51 -20.70
CA ARG A 167 -18.03 -12.20 -21.92
C ARG A 167 -16.51 -12.16 -21.73
N PHE A 168 -15.99 -12.44 -20.55
CA PHE A 168 -14.54 -12.41 -20.31
C PHE A 168 -14.00 -13.82 -20.16
N CYS A 169 -12.94 -14.14 -20.89
CA CYS A 169 -12.20 -15.35 -20.60
C CYS A 169 -11.30 -15.17 -19.39
N MET A 170 -11.26 -16.21 -18.57
CA MET A 170 -10.47 -16.22 -17.35
C MET A 170 -9.03 -16.57 -17.69
N THR A 171 -8.11 -16.01 -16.91
CA THR A 171 -6.68 -16.34 -16.99
C THR A 171 -6.31 -17.32 -15.88
N ALA A 172 -5.09 -17.85 -15.91
CA ALA A 172 -4.51 -18.65 -14.84
C ALA A 172 -3.38 -17.91 -14.10
N SER A 173 -3.44 -16.57 -14.09
CA SER A 173 -2.37 -15.70 -13.61
C SER A 173 -2.70 -14.96 -12.32
N GLY A 174 -3.90 -15.14 -11.75
CA GLY A 174 -4.25 -14.48 -10.51
C GLY A 174 -3.63 -15.21 -9.32
N ASP A 175 -2.93 -14.47 -8.45
CA ASP A 175 -2.21 -15.02 -7.29
C ASP A 175 -2.82 -14.60 -5.94
N ALA A 176 -3.87 -13.78 -5.96
CA ALA A 176 -4.58 -13.38 -4.75
C ALA A 176 -5.12 -14.60 -4.00
N VAL A 177 -4.92 -14.62 -2.70
CA VAL A 177 -5.47 -15.63 -1.80
C VAL A 177 -6.60 -15.04 -0.94
N ALA A 178 -7.38 -15.88 -0.28
CA ALA A 178 -8.43 -15.44 0.66
C ALA A 178 -7.89 -14.49 1.75
N GLY A 179 -6.61 -14.61 2.10
CA GLY A 179 -5.93 -13.74 3.05
C GLY A 179 -5.67 -12.32 2.54
N ASP A 180 -5.74 -12.07 1.22
CA ASP A 180 -5.48 -10.76 0.60
C ASP A 180 -6.76 -9.92 0.45
N LEU A 181 -7.93 -10.53 0.69
CA LEU A 181 -9.24 -9.93 0.49
C LEU A 181 -9.89 -9.64 1.84
N LEU A 182 -10.49 -8.46 1.98
CA LEU A 182 -11.25 -8.08 3.17
C LEU A 182 -12.41 -9.05 3.42
N THR A 183 -12.68 -9.29 4.69
CA THR A 183 -13.77 -10.15 5.15
C THR A 183 -15.11 -9.67 4.55
N GLY A 184 -15.84 -10.61 3.93
CA GLY A 184 -17.12 -10.31 3.27
C GLY A 184 -17.01 -9.95 1.79
N LEU A 185 -15.80 -9.68 1.28
CA LEU A 185 -15.57 -9.53 -0.16
C LEU A 185 -15.37 -10.89 -0.83
N VAL A 186 -15.79 -11.01 -2.08
CA VAL A 186 -15.57 -12.19 -2.92
C VAL A 186 -14.89 -11.77 -4.21
N ALA A 187 -13.81 -12.46 -4.56
CA ALA A 187 -13.14 -12.33 -5.85
C ALA A 187 -13.14 -13.68 -6.59
N TRP A 188 -13.02 -13.63 -7.91
CA TRP A 188 -12.86 -14.83 -8.74
C TRP A 188 -11.44 -14.87 -9.28
N VAL A 189 -10.68 -15.88 -8.85
CA VAL A 189 -9.29 -16.10 -9.27
C VAL A 189 -9.23 -17.45 -9.95
N ASP A 190 -8.80 -17.48 -11.21
CA ASP A 190 -8.62 -18.69 -12.01
C ASP A 190 -9.84 -19.65 -12.01
N GLY A 191 -11.06 -19.08 -11.98
CA GLY A 191 -12.32 -19.83 -12.01
C GLY A 191 -12.86 -20.22 -10.64
N ILE A 192 -12.13 -19.93 -9.56
CA ILE A 192 -12.49 -20.28 -8.20
C ILE A 192 -12.92 -19.01 -7.45
N ALA A 193 -14.06 -19.09 -6.77
CA ALA A 193 -14.49 -18.05 -5.85
C ALA A 193 -13.61 -18.08 -4.59
N LEU A 194 -12.98 -16.94 -4.29
CA LEU A 194 -12.25 -16.69 -3.05
C LEU A 194 -13.08 -15.76 -2.17
N THR A 195 -13.42 -16.22 -0.97
CA THR A 195 -14.04 -15.38 0.05
C THR A 195 -12.96 -14.79 0.94
N GLY A 196 -12.97 -13.47 1.11
CA GLY A 196 -11.98 -12.77 1.90
C GLY A 196 -12.03 -13.13 3.38
N THR A 197 -10.84 -13.16 3.98
CA THR A 197 -10.59 -13.49 5.39
C THR A 197 -9.74 -12.44 6.09
N MET A 198 -9.25 -11.41 5.36
CA MET A 198 -8.49 -10.33 5.97
C MET A 198 -9.43 -9.50 6.86
N PRO A 199 -9.15 -9.36 8.16
CA PRO A 199 -9.93 -8.49 9.02
C PRO A 199 -9.61 -7.03 8.69
N ASP A 200 -10.64 -6.21 8.69
CA ASP A 200 -10.51 -4.76 8.79
C ASP A 200 -10.20 -4.39 10.23
N LYS A 201 -9.20 -3.53 10.45
CA LYS A 201 -8.71 -3.13 11.77
C LYS A 201 -9.14 -1.75 12.20
N GLU A 202 -10.15 -1.17 11.54
CA GLU A 202 -10.72 0.11 11.93
C GLU A 202 -11.03 0.16 13.44
N GLY A 203 -10.28 1.03 14.14
CA GLY A 203 -10.41 1.25 15.58
C GLY A 203 -9.70 0.24 16.50
N ASP A 204 -9.07 -0.81 15.98
CA ASP A 204 -8.24 -1.74 16.77
C ASP A 204 -6.89 -1.09 17.09
N SER A 205 -6.79 -0.55 18.31
CA SER A 205 -5.65 0.27 18.70
C SER A 205 -4.59 -0.47 19.53
N ALA A 206 -4.76 -1.77 19.80
CA ALA A 206 -3.91 -2.46 20.77
C ALA A 206 -2.74 -3.18 20.11
N SER A 207 -1.52 -2.95 20.62
CA SER A 207 -0.35 -3.74 20.23
C SER A 207 -0.48 -5.19 20.68
N THR A 208 -0.09 -6.14 19.83
CA THR A 208 -0.09 -7.59 20.15
C THR A 208 1.17 -8.07 20.86
N ALA A 209 2.28 -7.34 20.68
CA ALA A 209 3.57 -7.64 21.29
C ALA A 209 4.40 -6.38 21.44
N GLN A 210 5.24 -6.33 22.47
CA GLN A 210 6.05 -5.16 22.80
C GLN A 210 7.47 -5.60 23.16
N SER A 211 8.47 -4.88 22.67
CA SER A 211 9.87 -5.14 23.00
C SER A 211 10.72 -3.87 22.92
N ALA A 212 11.83 -3.84 23.66
CA ALA A 212 12.80 -2.76 23.61
C ALA A 212 14.16 -3.32 23.15
N ALA A 213 14.78 -2.65 22.17
CA ALA A 213 16.13 -3.00 21.71
C ALA A 213 16.84 -1.76 21.16
N GLY A 214 18.12 -1.59 21.52
CA GLY A 214 18.95 -0.49 21.00
C GLY A 214 18.45 0.92 21.36
N GLY A 215 17.74 1.08 22.48
CA GLY A 215 17.14 2.37 22.90
C GLY A 215 15.86 2.74 22.15
N VAL A 216 15.21 1.78 21.48
CA VAL A 216 13.96 1.98 20.75
C VAL A 216 12.91 1.00 21.28
N ASN A 217 11.68 1.51 21.46
CA ASN A 217 10.50 0.72 21.80
C ASN A 217 9.76 0.30 20.52
N TYR A 218 9.48 -0.99 20.40
CA TYR A 218 8.77 -1.59 19.26
C TYR A 218 7.38 -2.06 19.70
N PHE A 219 6.36 -1.65 18.95
CA PHE A 219 4.97 -2.09 19.11
C PHE A 219 4.53 -2.85 17.86
N THR A 220 3.98 -4.05 18.04
CA THR A 220 3.58 -4.92 16.93
C THR A 220 2.12 -4.74 16.60
N ALA A 221 1.85 -4.21 15.41
CA ALA A 221 0.49 -4.13 14.87
C ALA A 221 -0.13 -5.54 14.74
N PRO A 222 -1.42 -5.72 15.08
CA PRO A 222 -2.16 -6.91 14.70
C PRO A 222 -2.07 -7.22 13.19
N THR A 223 -2.30 -8.47 12.79
CA THR A 223 -2.45 -8.78 11.37
C THR A 223 -3.81 -8.29 10.87
N GLY A 224 -3.83 -7.59 9.73
CA GLY A 224 -5.06 -7.11 9.09
C GLY A 224 -4.82 -5.96 8.12
N PHE A 225 -5.91 -5.43 7.58
CA PHE A 225 -5.90 -4.23 6.74
C PHE A 225 -5.97 -2.97 7.62
N TYR A 226 -5.25 -1.93 7.20
CA TYR A 226 -5.22 -0.63 7.84
C TYR A 226 -5.47 0.45 6.77
N ASP A 227 -6.46 1.31 6.99
CA ASP A 227 -6.96 2.27 5.99
C ASP A 227 -6.19 3.61 5.98
N GLY A 228 -5.33 3.81 6.99
CA GLY A 228 -4.47 4.97 7.16
C GLY A 228 -4.85 5.87 8.33
N ASP A 229 -6.05 5.71 8.92
CA ASP A 229 -6.47 6.45 10.12
C ASP A 229 -6.28 5.64 11.42
N ASP A 230 -5.89 4.37 11.31
CA ASP A 230 -5.61 3.47 12.42
C ASP A 230 -4.38 3.85 13.24
N ARG A 231 -4.38 3.46 14.52
CA ARG A 231 -3.28 3.75 15.45
C ARG A 231 -2.91 2.51 16.24
N VAL A 232 -1.62 2.22 16.39
CA VAL A 232 -1.16 1.25 17.40
C VAL A 232 -0.79 2.03 18.65
N SER A 233 -1.40 1.69 19.79
CA SER A 233 -1.25 2.36 21.07
C SER A 233 -0.67 1.43 22.12
N ALA A 234 -0.04 2.04 23.12
CA ALA A 234 0.39 1.41 24.36
C ALA A 234 0.03 2.36 25.51
N THR A 235 -0.21 1.80 26.68
CA THR A 235 -0.45 2.56 27.91
C THR A 235 0.86 3.07 28.49
N ASP A 236 0.77 4.15 29.25
CA ASP A 236 1.89 4.70 30.03
C ASP A 236 2.60 3.64 30.88
N ALA A 237 1.82 2.73 31.50
CA ALA A 237 2.35 1.64 32.31
C ALA A 237 3.17 0.64 31.47
N GLU A 238 2.71 0.32 30.27
CA GLU A 238 3.43 -0.58 29.35
C GLU A 238 4.75 0.06 28.92
N VAL A 239 4.74 1.33 28.50
CA VAL A 239 5.97 2.07 28.13
C VAL A 239 6.97 2.10 29.29
N ALA A 240 6.50 2.38 30.51
CA ALA A 240 7.35 2.40 31.69
C ALA A 240 7.96 1.02 32.03
N THR A 241 7.29 -0.08 31.70
CA THR A 241 7.84 -1.43 31.90
C THR A 241 8.85 -1.85 30.83
N LEU A 242 8.76 -1.28 29.62
CA LEU A 242 9.69 -1.58 28.53
C LEU A 242 11.05 -0.93 28.72
N ASP A 243 11.07 0.28 29.28
CA ASP A 243 12.28 1.08 29.41
C ASP A 243 12.67 1.25 30.88
N ALA A 244 13.70 0.50 31.29
CA ALA A 244 14.22 0.52 32.66
C ALA A 244 14.78 1.89 33.08
N ASP A 245 15.09 2.77 32.12
CA ASP A 245 15.55 4.13 32.43
C ASP A 245 14.40 4.99 32.96
N VAL A 246 13.14 4.66 32.66
CA VAL A 246 11.92 5.29 33.19
C VAL A 246 11.58 4.76 34.60
N ALA A 247 12.60 4.63 35.45
CA ALA A 247 12.45 4.31 36.85
C ALA A 247 12.26 5.59 37.69
N ALA A 248 11.43 5.52 38.73
CA ALA A 248 11.19 6.65 39.64
C ALA A 248 12.49 7.25 40.21
N ALA A 249 13.52 6.42 40.44
CA ALA A 249 14.81 6.87 40.97
C ALA A 249 15.67 7.66 39.95
N ASN A 250 15.35 7.58 38.66
CA ASN A 250 16.04 8.31 37.59
C ASN A 250 15.32 9.62 37.23
N ILE A 251 14.06 9.78 37.65
CA ILE A 251 13.22 10.94 37.35
C ILE A 251 13.21 11.88 38.56
N LEU A 252 13.38 13.18 38.30
CA LEU A 252 13.42 14.20 39.35
C LEU A 252 12.10 14.28 40.14
N SER A 253 12.21 14.40 41.46
CA SER A 253 11.08 14.65 42.38
C SER A 253 10.18 15.78 41.85
N GLY A 254 8.86 15.56 41.88
CA GLY A 254 7.86 16.50 41.34
C GLY A 254 7.66 16.45 39.82
N THR A 255 8.40 15.61 39.09
CA THR A 255 8.19 15.35 37.66
C THR A 255 7.52 13.99 37.44
N THR A 256 6.66 13.89 36.44
CA THR A 256 6.05 12.62 36.00
C THR A 256 6.35 12.39 34.52
N ILE A 257 6.86 11.21 34.18
CA ILE A 257 7.11 10.78 32.79
C ILE A 257 6.38 9.45 32.58
N PHE A 258 5.48 9.37 31.59
CA PHE A 258 4.65 8.19 31.31
C PHE A 258 4.00 7.59 32.58
N GLY A 259 3.37 8.44 33.40
CA GLY A 259 2.73 8.03 34.64
C GLY A 259 3.65 7.64 35.80
N VAL A 260 4.99 7.58 35.60
CA VAL A 260 5.97 7.30 36.66
C VAL A 260 6.37 8.60 37.34
N ALA A 261 5.99 8.74 38.62
CA ALA A 261 6.39 9.88 39.45
C ALA A 261 7.86 9.76 39.88
N GLY A 262 8.61 10.85 39.74
CA GLY A 262 10.01 10.93 40.11
C GLY A 262 10.25 10.96 41.62
N SER A 263 11.38 10.40 42.01
CA SER A 263 11.87 10.33 43.40
C SER A 263 13.35 10.72 43.51
N ALA A 264 14.02 11.01 42.39
CA ALA A 264 15.39 11.49 42.40
C ALA A 264 15.43 12.89 43.04
N SER A 265 16.25 13.08 44.06
CA SER A 265 16.55 14.42 44.57
C SER A 265 17.51 15.13 43.61
N SER A 266 17.24 16.40 43.28
CA SER A 266 18.21 17.23 42.56
C SER A 266 19.48 17.34 43.43
N GLY A 267 20.53 16.62 43.06
CA GLY A 267 21.81 16.75 43.73
C GLY A 267 22.34 18.16 43.49
N VAL A 268 22.44 18.97 44.54
CA VAL A 268 23.19 20.23 44.49
C VAL A 268 24.64 19.86 44.15
N SER A 269 25.08 20.15 42.92
CA SER A 269 26.47 19.98 42.54
C SER A 269 27.31 21.03 43.26
N LEU A 270 27.86 20.65 44.42
CA LEU A 270 28.84 21.44 45.17
C LEU A 270 30.17 21.62 44.41
N ALA A 271 30.32 21.00 43.23
CA ALA A 271 31.53 21.07 42.41
C ALA A 271 31.66 22.39 41.62
N ASN A 272 30.55 23.12 41.41
CA ASN A 272 30.52 24.33 40.58
C ASN A 272 30.16 25.61 41.34
N MET A 273 30.26 25.62 42.68
CA MET A 273 30.09 26.83 43.48
C MET A 273 31.35 27.71 43.38
N TYR A 274 31.55 28.28 42.20
CA TYR A 274 32.44 29.42 42.02
C TYR A 274 31.83 30.63 42.72
N ASN A 275 32.69 31.41 43.37
CA ASN A 275 32.33 32.70 43.91
C ASN A 275 32.00 33.65 42.75
N GLY A 276 30.71 33.82 42.45
CA GLY A 276 30.19 34.68 41.38
C GLY A 276 29.89 33.95 40.06
N THR A 277 28.67 34.12 39.56
CA THR A 277 28.24 33.67 38.23
C THR A 277 28.67 34.65 37.14
N SER A 278 29.57 34.23 36.26
CA SER A 278 29.78 34.64 34.84
C SER A 278 31.26 34.80 34.50
N GLY A 279 31.62 34.54 33.24
CA GLY A 279 32.99 34.41 32.70
C GLY A 279 33.89 35.65 32.73
N ALA A 280 33.68 36.58 33.66
CA ALA A 280 34.66 37.60 34.04
C ALA A 280 34.75 37.59 35.56
N PHE A 281 35.95 37.39 36.12
CA PHE A 281 36.17 37.36 37.56
C PHE A 281 35.73 38.70 38.18
N THR A 282 34.48 38.76 38.64
CA THR A 282 33.85 39.89 39.35
C THR A 282 33.90 39.63 40.87
N GLY A 283 34.88 38.84 41.31
CA GLY A 283 35.06 38.39 42.69
C GLY A 283 35.71 39.45 43.60
N GLY A 284 35.24 40.69 43.54
CA GLY A 284 35.77 41.79 44.35
C GLY A 284 34.74 42.78 44.89
N SER A 285 33.46 42.64 44.55
CA SER A 285 32.37 43.43 45.14
C SER A 285 31.54 42.57 46.09
N GLN A 286 31.13 43.17 47.22
CA GLN A 286 30.21 42.55 48.18
C GLN A 286 28.89 42.13 47.50
N ALA A 287 28.40 42.93 46.55
CA ALA A 287 27.16 42.65 45.82
C ALA A 287 27.18 41.36 44.96
N ASN A 288 28.35 40.77 44.69
CA ASN A 288 28.52 39.58 43.84
C ASN A 288 29.17 38.39 44.57
N GLY A 289 29.23 38.42 45.91
CA GLY A 289 29.82 37.36 46.76
C GLY A 289 31.34 37.40 46.87
N GLY A 290 32.00 38.33 46.18
CA GLY A 290 33.45 38.33 45.98
C GLY A 290 34.30 39.01 47.06
N ALA A 291 33.70 39.67 48.06
CA ALA A 291 34.43 40.41 49.08
C ALA A 291 34.23 39.79 50.46
N ASP A 292 35.24 39.90 51.32
CA ASP A 292 35.17 39.50 52.73
C ASP A 292 34.03 40.27 53.42
N ASP A 293 33.00 39.53 53.84
CA ASP A 293 31.84 40.04 54.56
C ASP A 293 32.05 39.99 56.09
N TYR A 294 33.31 39.92 56.55
CA TYR A 294 33.68 40.02 57.95
C TYR A 294 33.13 41.30 58.56
N ASN A 295 32.20 41.14 59.49
CA ASN A 295 31.59 42.25 60.20
C ASN A 295 31.88 42.20 61.71
N ASN A 296 32.83 41.38 62.15
CA ASN A 296 33.13 41.13 63.56
C ASN A 296 31.85 40.82 64.35
N GLY A 297 31.02 39.91 63.82
CA GLY A 297 29.75 39.54 64.43
C GLY A 297 28.74 40.69 64.50
N GLY A 298 28.96 41.82 63.82
CA GLY A 298 28.02 42.93 63.80
C GLY A 298 26.71 42.62 63.07
N ALA A 299 25.89 43.65 62.87
CA ALA A 299 24.79 43.54 61.91
C ALA A 299 25.39 43.29 60.51
N ALA A 300 24.68 42.51 59.70
CA ALA A 300 25.09 42.27 58.33
C ALA A 300 25.18 43.57 57.53
N ALA A 301 26.23 43.72 56.70
CA ALA A 301 26.44 44.90 55.88
C ALA A 301 25.30 45.07 54.85
N SER A 302 24.86 46.32 54.60
CA SER A 302 23.73 46.63 53.72
C SER A 302 24.00 46.39 52.21
N GLY A 303 25.22 46.01 51.84
CA GLY A 303 25.62 45.71 50.45
C GLY A 303 26.19 44.31 50.25
N ARG A 304 26.07 43.42 51.24
CA ARG A 304 26.47 42.01 51.11
C ARG A 304 25.66 41.34 50.00
N TYR A 305 26.23 40.30 49.40
CA TYR A 305 25.43 39.39 48.59
C TYR A 305 24.40 38.74 49.51
N THR A 306 23.13 38.85 49.16
CA THR A 306 22.07 38.11 49.82
C THR A 306 21.39 37.27 48.76
N GLY A 307 21.53 35.95 48.84
CA GLY A 307 20.57 35.06 48.20
C GLY A 307 19.14 35.41 48.64
N THR A 308 18.13 34.98 47.88
CA THR A 308 16.77 35.00 48.40
C THR A 308 16.68 33.96 49.52
N TRP A 309 16.11 34.36 50.66
CA TRP A 309 15.95 33.48 51.82
C TRP A 309 14.48 33.39 52.17
N THR A 310 14.06 32.17 52.46
CA THR A 310 12.70 31.88 52.90
C THR A 310 12.75 31.40 54.36
N ALA A 311 12.13 32.15 55.26
CA ALA A 311 11.93 31.69 56.64
C ALA A 311 11.00 30.47 56.64
N CYS A 312 11.42 29.36 57.23
CA CYS A 312 10.62 28.14 57.26
C CYS A 312 9.68 28.16 58.46
N ASN A 313 8.38 28.12 58.21
CA ASN A 313 7.36 28.19 59.24
C ASN A 313 6.09 27.43 58.83
N ALA A 314 5.14 27.31 59.74
CA ALA A 314 3.88 26.61 59.48
C ALA A 314 3.12 27.16 58.24
N GLY A 315 3.25 28.46 57.93
CA GLY A 315 2.57 29.10 56.80
C GLY A 315 3.08 28.66 55.42
N ASN A 316 4.31 28.14 55.33
CA ASN A 316 4.87 27.57 54.09
C ASN A 316 5.22 26.09 54.23
N SER A 317 4.53 25.38 55.14
CA SER A 317 4.79 23.97 55.44
C SER A 317 6.27 23.69 55.73
N TYR A 318 6.91 24.61 56.45
CA TYR A 318 8.32 24.56 56.80
C TYR A 318 9.22 24.39 55.56
N CYS A 319 9.04 25.28 54.58
CA CYS A 319 9.72 25.22 53.29
C CYS A 319 9.51 23.89 52.54
N GLY A 320 8.30 23.34 52.62
CA GLY A 320 7.91 22.08 51.97
C GLY A 320 8.34 20.81 52.71
N THR A 321 9.15 20.91 53.78
CA THR A 321 9.62 19.74 54.54
C THR A 321 8.53 19.11 55.40
N SER A 322 7.46 19.85 55.69
CA SER A 322 6.46 19.52 56.72
C SER A 322 7.05 19.30 58.11
N ASP A 323 8.24 19.84 58.33
CA ASP A 323 9.04 19.56 59.51
C ASP A 323 9.26 20.82 60.35
N SER A 324 8.73 20.83 61.58
CA SER A 324 8.82 21.98 62.47
C SER A 324 10.22 22.35 62.93
N GLY A 325 11.21 21.47 62.69
CA GLY A 325 12.61 21.80 62.95
C GLY A 325 13.23 22.73 61.92
N ALA A 326 12.69 22.86 60.71
CA ALA A 326 13.25 23.75 59.70
C ALA A 326 13.04 25.22 60.08
N ASP A 327 14.12 26.01 60.13
CA ASP A 327 14.06 27.44 60.47
C ASP A 327 14.30 28.36 59.26
N ALA A 328 15.14 27.96 58.31
CA ALA A 328 15.47 28.81 57.16
C ALA A 328 15.88 28.02 55.92
N LYS A 329 15.46 28.49 54.73
CA LYS A 329 15.87 27.97 53.43
C LYS A 329 16.67 29.02 52.67
N ASP A 330 17.81 28.58 52.17
CA ASP A 330 18.56 29.27 51.15
C ASP A 330 17.95 28.95 49.78
N ASP A 331 17.32 29.92 49.12
CA ASP A 331 16.72 29.70 47.81
C ASP A 331 17.77 29.62 46.68
N SER A 332 19.01 30.06 46.93
CA SER A 332 20.10 29.98 45.96
C SER A 332 20.74 28.60 45.89
N THR A 333 20.85 27.92 47.03
CA THR A 333 21.43 26.57 47.12
C THR A 333 20.39 25.48 47.28
N GLY A 334 19.15 25.82 47.65
CA GLY A 334 18.12 24.85 48.00
C GLY A 334 18.37 24.14 49.34
N LEU A 335 19.36 24.58 50.11
CA LEU A 335 19.64 24.02 51.44
C LEU A 335 18.63 24.57 52.45
N ILE A 336 18.05 23.67 53.22
CA ILE A 336 17.19 23.98 54.35
C ILE A 336 17.98 23.69 55.62
N TRP A 337 17.94 24.65 56.54
CA TRP A 337 18.67 24.65 57.79
C TRP A 337 17.73 24.42 58.97
N SER A 338 18.31 23.88 60.04
CA SER A 338 17.65 23.62 61.31
C SER A 338 18.64 23.77 62.47
N LEU A 339 18.10 24.05 63.65
CA LEU A 339 18.80 23.88 64.92
C LEU A 339 18.93 22.37 65.26
N PRO A 340 19.95 21.96 66.04
CA PRO A 340 20.09 20.56 66.40
C PRO A 340 18.92 20.08 67.25
N CYS A 341 18.66 18.77 67.19
CA CYS A 341 17.79 18.11 68.14
C CYS A 341 18.28 18.37 69.58
N ASN A 342 17.45 19.01 70.40
CA ASN A 342 17.73 19.19 71.82
C ASN A 342 16.79 18.34 72.69
N GLY A 343 17.29 17.93 73.87
CA GLY A 343 16.58 17.14 74.86
C GLY A 343 16.38 15.66 74.49
N SER A 344 15.77 14.92 75.42
CA SER A 344 15.41 13.52 75.18
C SER A 344 14.39 13.42 74.05
N GLY A 345 14.69 12.62 73.02
CA GLY A 345 13.77 12.38 71.89
C GLY A 345 13.62 13.54 70.89
N CYS A 346 14.56 14.50 70.81
CA CYS A 346 14.46 15.66 69.91
C CYS A 346 13.23 16.55 70.20
N ALA A 347 12.96 16.82 71.48
CA ALA A 347 11.74 17.50 71.89
C ALA A 347 11.69 18.99 71.49
N THR A 348 12.84 19.63 71.24
CA THR A 348 12.93 21.05 70.85
C THR A 348 14.06 21.31 69.87
N PHE A 349 13.88 22.34 69.04
CA PHE A 349 14.88 22.88 68.11
C PHE A 349 15.08 24.36 68.48
N SER A 350 15.97 24.63 69.43
CA SER A 350 16.14 25.99 70.00
C SER A 350 17.59 26.29 70.35
N ASP A 351 18.00 27.55 70.17
CA ASP A 351 19.28 28.14 70.57
C ASP A 351 19.15 29.11 71.76
N SER A 352 17.97 29.13 72.41
CA SER A 352 17.64 30.06 73.50
C SER A 352 18.48 29.86 74.78
N SER A 353 19.10 28.69 74.92
CA SER A 353 20.27 28.45 75.78
C SER A 353 21.47 28.22 74.87
N VAL A 354 22.60 28.87 75.16
CA VAL A 354 23.83 28.78 74.37
C VAL A 354 24.46 27.39 74.54
N LEU A 355 23.85 26.37 73.94
CA LEU A 355 24.28 24.98 74.04
C LEU A 355 25.42 24.73 73.06
N THR A 356 26.42 24.01 73.55
CA THR A 356 27.53 23.52 72.75
C THR A 356 27.57 22.01 72.84
N TYR A 357 28.19 21.39 71.84
CA TYR A 357 28.15 19.95 71.71
C TYR A 357 29.54 19.42 71.38
N SER A 358 29.91 18.27 71.94
CA SER A 358 31.06 17.51 71.45
C SER A 358 30.73 16.87 70.09
N TRP A 359 31.74 16.73 69.25
CA TRP A 359 31.55 16.09 67.95
C TRP A 359 31.26 14.60 68.11
N ASP A 360 31.99 13.94 69.01
CA ASP A 360 31.94 12.50 69.25
C ASP A 360 30.95 12.05 70.32
N GLY A 361 30.28 12.99 71.00
CA GLY A 361 29.32 12.67 72.05
C GLY A 361 29.93 12.23 73.37
N THR A 362 31.25 12.35 73.54
CA THR A 362 31.96 11.84 74.73
C THR A 362 32.07 12.87 75.86
N THR A 363 31.96 14.17 75.55
CA THR A 363 32.23 15.25 76.50
C THR A 363 31.35 16.47 76.22
N ASP A 364 30.07 16.42 76.61
CA ASP A 364 29.23 17.60 76.88
C ASP A 364 27.94 17.15 77.58
N ALA A 365 27.37 18.00 78.44
CA ALA A 365 26.08 17.73 79.08
C ALA A 365 24.92 17.82 78.08
N ASP A 366 25.07 18.62 77.02
CA ASP A 366 24.01 18.92 76.06
C ASP A 366 23.88 17.87 74.95
N ASN A 367 24.91 17.05 74.71
CA ASN A 367 24.87 15.98 73.71
C ASN A 367 23.83 14.90 74.02
N ASN A 368 23.42 14.74 75.28
CA ASN A 368 22.54 13.64 75.70
C ASN A 368 23.01 12.28 75.14
N SER A 369 24.32 12.01 75.19
CA SER A 369 25.01 10.83 74.63
C SER A 369 24.94 10.64 73.10
N ARG A 370 24.59 11.68 72.35
CA ARG A 370 24.60 11.70 70.87
C ARG A 370 25.88 12.33 70.34
N THR A 371 26.35 11.86 69.20
CA THR A 371 27.35 12.58 68.39
C THR A 371 26.72 13.82 67.74
N ALA A 372 27.55 14.78 67.29
CA ALA A 372 27.05 15.91 66.50
C ALA A 372 26.31 15.48 65.23
N SER A 373 26.70 14.34 64.63
CA SER A 373 25.95 13.77 63.51
C SER A 373 24.56 13.29 63.92
N GLN A 374 24.44 12.62 65.07
CA GLN A 374 23.17 12.12 65.60
C GLN A 374 22.22 13.24 66.04
N LEU A 375 22.77 14.36 66.54
CA LEU A 375 21.96 15.57 66.83
C LEU A 375 21.23 16.10 65.60
N CYS A 376 21.71 15.79 64.39
CA CYS A 376 21.02 16.10 63.15
C CYS A 376 20.26 14.90 62.57
N SER A 377 20.86 13.72 62.50
CA SER A 377 20.23 12.57 61.82
C SER A 377 19.04 11.96 62.56
N ASP A 378 18.92 12.20 63.87
CA ASP A 378 17.72 11.81 64.62
C ASP A 378 16.49 12.62 64.17
N HIS A 379 16.73 13.72 63.46
CA HIS A 379 15.74 14.42 62.68
C HIS A 379 15.68 13.82 61.27
N ALA A 380 14.56 13.19 60.92
CA ALA A 380 14.45 12.40 59.69
C ALA A 380 14.76 13.23 58.43
N GLY A 381 15.76 12.81 57.66
CA GLY A 381 16.19 13.48 56.43
C GLY A 381 17.18 14.63 56.63
N TRP A 382 17.64 14.86 57.86
CA TRP A 382 18.63 15.89 58.20
C TRP A 382 20.01 15.30 58.44
N SER A 383 21.02 16.12 58.26
CA SER A 383 22.41 15.72 58.40
C SER A 383 23.25 16.85 58.98
N LEU A 384 24.38 16.49 59.59
CA LEU A 384 25.40 17.46 59.97
C LEU A 384 26.06 17.97 58.67
N PRO A 385 26.11 19.29 58.43
CA PRO A 385 26.66 19.85 57.20
C PRO A 385 28.15 19.56 57.06
N HIS A 386 28.61 19.39 55.84
CA HIS A 386 30.03 19.34 55.53
C HIS A 386 30.67 20.74 55.63
N GLN A 387 31.99 20.78 55.82
CA GLN A 387 32.76 22.03 55.93
C GLN A 387 32.43 23.02 54.80
N LYS A 388 32.30 22.52 53.57
CA LYS A 388 31.99 23.33 52.39
C LYS A 388 30.57 23.91 52.40
N GLN A 389 29.58 23.20 52.93
CA GLN A 389 28.20 23.70 53.03
C GLN A 389 28.11 24.85 54.04
N LEU A 390 28.81 24.74 55.17
CA LEU A 390 28.91 25.84 56.14
C LEU A 390 29.68 27.03 55.56
N MET A 391 30.80 26.78 54.86
CA MET A 391 31.59 27.85 54.27
C MET A 391 30.82 28.55 53.14
N GLN A 392 30.00 27.80 52.40
CA GLN A 392 29.12 28.35 51.39
C GLN A 392 28.13 29.35 52.01
N ALA A 393 27.53 29.00 53.16
CA ALA A 393 26.63 29.90 53.87
C ALA A 393 27.29 31.23 54.32
N TYR A 394 28.60 31.24 54.53
CA TYR A 394 29.32 32.50 54.70
C TYR A 394 29.49 33.25 53.37
N ILE A 395 29.93 32.56 52.32
CA ILE A 395 30.26 33.15 51.00
C ILE A 395 29.04 33.83 50.35
N ASP A 396 27.87 33.22 50.45
CA ASP A 396 26.62 33.82 49.93
C ASP A 396 25.94 34.78 50.93
N GLY A 397 26.66 35.19 51.97
CA GLY A 397 26.23 36.16 52.97
C GLY A 397 25.11 35.67 53.89
N SER A 398 24.74 34.38 53.80
CA SER A 398 23.60 33.83 54.52
C SER A 398 23.81 33.52 55.99
N TYR A 399 25.05 33.57 56.48
CA TYR A 399 25.36 33.40 57.90
C TYR A 399 24.49 34.31 58.79
N GLY A 400 24.16 35.53 58.34
CA GLY A 400 23.33 36.46 59.12
C GLY A 400 21.84 36.11 59.18
N ASN A 401 21.40 35.07 58.46
CA ASN A 401 20.08 34.45 58.63
C ASN A 401 20.17 33.19 59.51
N LEU A 402 21.35 32.57 59.60
CA LEU A 402 21.61 31.41 60.46
C LEU A 402 22.09 31.80 61.86
N GLU A 403 22.48 33.05 62.07
CA GLU A 403 23.01 33.53 63.34
C GLU A 403 22.46 34.91 63.68
N THR A 404 22.12 35.12 64.95
CA THR A 404 21.77 36.46 65.44
C THR A 404 22.97 37.39 65.38
N ALA A 405 22.75 38.67 65.08
CA ALA A 405 23.81 39.68 65.18
C ALA A 405 24.41 39.69 66.59
N GLY A 406 25.74 39.76 66.66
CA GLY A 406 26.56 39.82 67.87
C GLY A 406 27.17 38.48 68.29
N VAL A 407 26.87 37.37 67.58
CA VAL A 407 27.33 36.04 68.00
C VAL A 407 28.58 35.58 67.24
N PHE A 408 29.41 34.86 67.96
CA PHE A 408 30.71 34.37 67.52
C PHE A 408 30.82 32.88 67.80
N ARG A 409 30.42 32.07 66.82
CA ARG A 409 30.22 30.63 67.01
C ARG A 409 30.99 29.84 65.96
N TYR A 410 31.66 28.79 66.43
CA TYR A 410 32.20 27.73 65.58
C TYR A 410 31.14 26.64 65.44
N HIS A 411 30.77 26.31 64.21
CA HIS A 411 29.84 25.23 63.92
C HIS A 411 30.59 23.98 63.51
N TRP A 412 30.27 22.86 64.14
CA TRP A 412 30.77 21.56 63.74
C TRP A 412 30.36 21.21 62.32
N SER A 413 31.29 20.57 61.60
CA SER A 413 30.99 19.93 60.33
C SER A 413 31.12 18.41 60.42
N ALA A 414 30.49 17.71 59.48
CA ALA A 414 30.67 16.27 59.27
C ALA A 414 32.06 15.91 58.70
N SER A 415 32.88 16.91 58.37
CA SER A 415 34.19 16.71 57.74
C SER A 415 35.26 16.45 58.81
N THR A 416 35.70 15.19 58.93
CA THR A 416 36.92 14.83 59.68
C THR A 416 38.16 15.38 58.95
N VAL A 417 39.16 15.84 59.70
CA VAL A 417 40.39 16.37 59.07
C VAL A 417 41.22 15.24 58.46
N SER A 418 41.91 15.50 57.35
CA SER A 418 42.56 14.45 56.56
C SER A 418 43.76 13.79 57.26
N TYR A 419 44.43 14.51 58.16
CA TYR A 419 45.67 14.06 58.81
C TYR A 419 45.47 13.47 60.22
N THR A 420 44.24 13.48 60.75
CA THR A 420 43.92 12.79 62.01
C THR A 420 42.43 12.48 62.13
N ALA A 421 42.09 11.30 62.67
CA ALA A 421 40.72 10.91 62.94
C ALA A 421 40.12 11.55 64.22
N THR A 422 40.97 12.11 65.09
CA THR A 422 40.57 12.66 66.41
C THR A 422 40.05 14.09 66.35
N SER A 423 40.12 14.74 65.18
CA SER A 423 39.73 16.13 65.01
C SER A 423 38.76 16.28 63.85
N ALA A 424 37.88 17.27 63.91
CA ALA A 424 36.95 17.62 62.85
C ALA A 424 37.09 19.10 62.49
N TRP A 425 36.66 19.45 61.28
CA TRP A 425 36.57 20.84 60.85
C TRP A 425 35.37 21.52 61.52
N ALA A 426 35.60 22.73 62.03
CA ALA A 426 34.58 23.66 62.48
C ALA A 426 34.67 24.96 61.68
N THR A 427 33.53 25.52 61.31
CA THR A 427 33.43 26.74 60.52
C THR A 427 32.93 27.89 61.38
N TYR A 428 33.63 29.02 61.33
CA TYR A 428 33.22 30.24 61.97
C TYR A 428 32.39 31.07 60.98
N LEU A 429 31.06 30.93 61.09
CA LEU A 429 30.14 31.48 60.09
C LEU A 429 30.20 33.01 59.99
N SER A 430 30.23 33.75 61.09
CA SER A 430 30.32 35.22 61.05
C SER A 430 31.70 35.79 60.71
N ALA A 431 32.74 34.94 60.62
CA ALA A 431 34.11 35.37 60.32
C ALA A 431 34.72 34.73 59.06
N GLY A 432 34.05 33.77 58.41
CA GLY A 432 34.47 33.24 57.12
C GLY A 432 35.75 32.41 57.13
N TYR A 433 36.11 31.78 58.25
CA TYR A 433 37.25 30.87 58.27
C TYR A 433 36.91 29.54 58.92
N THR A 434 37.74 28.54 58.64
CA THR A 434 37.60 27.18 59.16
C THR A 434 38.81 26.83 60.02
N SER A 435 38.58 26.06 61.06
CA SER A 435 39.62 25.58 61.96
C SER A 435 39.40 24.11 62.31
N SER A 436 40.47 23.38 62.58
CA SER A 436 40.40 22.01 63.07
C SER A 436 40.41 22.00 64.59
N THR A 437 39.48 21.28 65.21
CA THR A 437 39.45 21.14 66.68
C THR A 437 39.22 19.68 67.08
N ASN A 438 39.65 19.30 68.30
CA ASN A 438 39.48 17.93 68.80
C ASN A 438 38.00 17.59 68.93
N LYS A 439 37.62 16.36 68.60
CA LYS A 439 36.21 15.91 68.62
C LYS A 439 35.58 15.92 70.02
N THR A 440 36.40 15.95 71.06
CA THR A 440 36.00 16.10 72.47
C THR A 440 35.75 17.56 72.87
N ASN A 441 36.10 18.54 72.04
CA ASN A 441 35.82 19.95 72.36
C ASN A 441 34.34 20.26 72.10
N SER A 442 33.84 21.31 72.73
CA SER A 442 32.46 21.77 72.54
C SER A 442 32.38 22.87 71.48
N ASN A 443 31.56 22.67 70.45
CA ASN A 443 31.24 23.67 69.43
C ASN A 443 29.73 23.63 69.12
N TYR A 444 29.24 24.61 68.36
CA TYR A 444 27.83 24.69 67.98
C TYR A 444 27.50 23.69 66.87
N VAL A 445 26.23 23.36 66.73
CA VAL A 445 25.74 22.48 65.67
C VAL A 445 24.63 23.20 64.92
N ARG A 446 24.64 23.03 63.60
CA ARG A 446 23.53 23.33 62.69
C ARG A 446 23.27 22.07 61.88
N CYS A 447 22.03 21.86 61.49
CA CYS A 447 21.63 20.72 60.67
C CYS A 447 21.19 21.22 59.30
N VAL A 448 21.42 20.39 58.29
CA VAL A 448 21.10 20.70 56.90
C VAL A 448 20.38 19.55 56.23
N ARG A 449 19.46 19.88 55.33
CA ARG A 449 18.85 18.97 54.36
C ARG A 449 18.64 19.68 53.02
N LEU A 450 18.36 18.91 51.98
CA LEU A 450 17.91 19.46 50.71
C LEU A 450 16.41 19.77 50.76
N ALA A 451 16.01 20.81 50.03
CA ALA A 451 14.61 21.06 49.73
C ALA A 451 14.00 19.87 48.97
N PRO A 452 12.74 19.49 49.28
CA PRO A 452 12.04 18.37 48.67
C PRO A 452 11.69 18.56 47.19
#